data_AF-A0A3B9GG61-F1
#
_entry.id   AF-A0A3B9GG61-F1
#
_cell.length_a   1.000
_cell.length_b   1.000
_cell.length_c   1.000
_cell.angle_alpha   90.00
_cell.angle_beta   90.00
_cell.angle_gamma   90.00
#
_symmetry.space_group_name_H-M   'P 1'
#
loop_
_entity.id
_entity.type
_entity.pdbx_description
1 polymer ?
#
loop_
_entity_poly.entity_id
_entity_poly.type
_entity_poly.pdbx_seq_one_letter_code
_entity_poly.pdbx_strand_id
1 'polypeptide(L)'
;YRDIGFDLPLEYIGPYIEQGQIRTFTGFKYWAITGKGQDKIPYDPDLAAAKAVEHAENFLYNRARQAKKALPHMDRPPLMVAPYDAELFGHWWHEGIQWLEALFRKAQGTSELNFVTLAEYQRQYTENFESVPEFSSWGDGGYAGIWLEKSNDWLYRHSFKLLEYMMELADRFPDESGLRERVLNQAAREVLLSQAADWPFLLRSGKSGSFARKQIEDAVTNFSRIYEMLCANTVGTEWLTKLEKRNNLFPHINYRIFRRKR
;
A
#
# COMPACT_ATOMS: atom_id res chain seq x y z
N TYR A 1 -11.48 -18.33 -9.20
CA TYR A 1 -10.34 -18.43 -8.26
C TYR A 1 -10.45 -19.78 -7.57
N ARG A 2 -9.44 -20.65 -7.66
CA ARG A 2 -9.44 -21.99 -7.06
C ARG A 2 -8.28 -22.11 -6.10
N ASP A 3 -8.50 -22.80 -4.98
CA ASP A 3 -7.55 -22.98 -3.89
C ASP A 3 -8.01 -24.17 -3.06
N ILE A 4 -7.08 -24.98 -2.57
CA ILE A 4 -7.45 -26.20 -1.83
C ILE A 4 -8.26 -25.93 -0.56
N GLY A 5 -8.17 -24.71 0.00
CA GLY A 5 -9.00 -24.27 1.11
C GLY A 5 -10.50 -24.33 0.83
N PHE A 6 -10.89 -24.23 -0.44
CA PHE A 6 -12.27 -24.32 -0.89
C PHE A 6 -12.59 -25.64 -1.59
N ASP A 7 -11.59 -26.29 -2.19
CA ASP A 7 -11.79 -27.46 -3.03
C ASP A 7 -11.74 -28.79 -2.24
N LEU A 8 -10.87 -28.89 -1.22
CA LEU A 8 -10.68 -30.15 -0.48
C LEU A 8 -11.69 -30.34 0.65
N PRO A 9 -11.94 -31.59 1.10
CA PRO A 9 -12.81 -31.89 2.24
C PRO A 9 -12.37 -31.17 3.53
N LEU A 10 -13.33 -30.82 4.38
CA LEU A 10 -13.07 -30.06 5.60
C LEU A 10 -12.22 -30.86 6.59
N GLU A 11 -12.40 -32.17 6.62
CA GLU A 11 -11.67 -33.12 7.46
C GLU A 11 -10.16 -33.08 7.18
N TYR A 12 -9.78 -32.86 5.92
CA TYR A 12 -8.38 -32.76 5.51
C TYR A 12 -7.81 -31.36 5.77
N ILE A 13 -8.56 -30.32 5.41
CA ILE A 13 -8.05 -28.94 5.41
C ILE A 13 -8.19 -28.22 6.76
N GLY A 14 -9.07 -28.72 7.64
CA GLY A 14 -9.39 -28.15 8.96
C GLY A 14 -8.17 -27.72 9.77
N PRO A 15 -7.11 -28.55 9.94
CA PRO A 15 -5.93 -28.14 10.69
C PRO A 15 -5.19 -26.90 10.16
N TYR A 16 -5.48 -26.47 8.92
CA TYR A 16 -4.77 -25.39 8.22
C TYR A 16 -5.63 -24.14 7.99
N ILE A 17 -6.89 -24.13 8.43
CA ILE A 17 -7.82 -23.01 8.24
C ILE A 17 -8.38 -22.48 9.56
N GLU A 18 -8.91 -21.25 9.53
CA GLU A 18 -9.35 -20.55 10.72
C GLU A 18 -10.42 -21.34 11.49
N GLN A 19 -10.14 -21.55 12.79
CA GLN A 19 -10.99 -22.31 13.72
C GLN A 19 -11.33 -23.74 13.24
N GLY A 20 -10.60 -24.27 12.26
CA GLY A 20 -10.86 -25.57 11.65
C GLY A 20 -12.16 -25.69 10.86
N GLN A 21 -12.88 -24.58 10.63
CA GLN A 21 -14.21 -24.61 10.04
C GLN A 21 -14.44 -23.53 8.98
N ILE A 22 -13.76 -22.37 9.09
CA ILE A 22 -13.97 -21.25 8.18
C ILE A 22 -13.02 -21.41 6.99
N ARG A 23 -13.55 -21.81 5.83
CA ARG A 23 -12.77 -21.96 4.60
C ARG A 23 -12.14 -20.62 4.18
N THR A 24 -10.84 -20.64 3.94
CA THR A 24 -10.04 -19.50 3.52
C THR A 24 -9.02 -19.90 2.45
N PHE A 25 -8.36 -18.94 1.82
CA PHE A 25 -7.28 -19.23 0.88
C PHE A 25 -6.06 -19.76 1.63
N THR A 26 -5.57 -20.94 1.24
CA THR A 26 -4.35 -21.54 1.81
C THR A 26 -3.09 -21.08 1.09
N GLY A 27 -3.23 -20.55 -0.13
CA GLY A 27 -2.11 -20.21 -1.01
C GLY A 27 -1.73 -21.33 -1.99
N PHE A 28 -2.21 -22.56 -1.76
CA PHE A 28 -1.98 -23.68 -2.68
C PHE A 28 -3.07 -23.72 -3.76
N LYS A 29 -2.68 -23.28 -4.96
CA LYS A 29 -3.56 -23.12 -6.13
C LYS A 29 -3.00 -23.95 -7.27
N TYR A 30 -3.71 -25.01 -7.67
CA TYR A 30 -3.23 -26.00 -8.65
C TYR A 30 -3.88 -25.89 -10.03
N TRP A 31 -4.63 -24.82 -10.30
CA TRP A 31 -5.47 -24.69 -11.48
C TRP A 31 -5.07 -23.47 -12.30
N ALA A 32 -4.92 -23.65 -13.62
CA ALA A 32 -4.63 -22.57 -14.55
C ALA A 32 -5.89 -21.76 -14.91
N ILE A 33 -5.68 -20.57 -15.47
CA ILE A 33 -6.73 -19.81 -16.15
C ILE A 33 -6.99 -20.45 -17.52
N THR A 34 -8.13 -21.11 -17.69
CA THR A 34 -8.50 -21.84 -18.92
C THR A 34 -9.47 -21.13 -19.84
N GLY A 35 -10.38 -20.35 -19.26
CA GLY A 35 -11.52 -19.76 -19.96
C GLY A 35 -12.53 -19.17 -18.98
N LYS A 36 -13.68 -18.72 -19.51
CA LYS A 36 -14.74 -18.04 -18.73
C LYS A 36 -15.56 -18.98 -17.83
N GLY A 37 -15.47 -20.29 -18.04
CA GLY A 37 -16.20 -21.31 -17.28
C GLY A 37 -15.53 -21.73 -15.96
N GLN A 38 -16.23 -22.60 -15.23
CA GLN A 38 -15.76 -23.21 -13.97
C GLN A 38 -14.76 -24.34 -14.21
N ASP A 39 -14.80 -24.98 -15.38
CA ASP A 39 -13.88 -26.06 -15.73
C ASP A 39 -12.46 -25.52 -15.92
N LYS A 40 -11.58 -25.91 -15.00
CA LYS A 40 -10.16 -25.56 -15.01
C LYS A 40 -9.31 -26.79 -15.33
N ILE A 41 -8.19 -26.56 -15.99
CA ILE A 41 -7.15 -27.57 -16.21
C ILE A 41 -6.07 -27.40 -15.14
N PRO A 42 -5.36 -28.48 -14.77
CA PRO A 42 -4.23 -28.40 -13.88
C PRO A 42 -3.20 -27.38 -14.38
N TYR A 43 -2.60 -26.66 -13.43
CA TYR A 43 -1.54 -25.72 -13.71
C TYR A 43 -0.28 -26.44 -14.19
N ASP A 44 0.27 -25.97 -15.31
CA ASP A 44 1.53 -26.44 -15.87
C ASP A 44 2.58 -25.33 -15.72
N PRO A 45 3.57 -25.51 -14.83
CA PRO A 45 4.58 -24.49 -14.55
C PRO A 45 5.49 -24.19 -15.74
N ASP A 46 5.77 -25.18 -16.59
CA ASP A 46 6.69 -25.02 -17.72
C ASP A 46 6.02 -24.18 -18.83
N LEU A 47 4.75 -24.46 -19.11
CA LEU A 47 3.97 -23.66 -20.06
C LEU A 47 3.79 -22.22 -19.57
N ALA A 48 3.53 -22.03 -18.27
CA ALA A 48 3.35 -20.72 -17.68
C ALA A 48 4.65 -19.89 -17.71
N ALA A 49 5.80 -20.52 -17.38
CA ALA A 49 7.11 -19.89 -17.45
C ALA A 49 7.47 -19.49 -18.89
N ALA A 50 7.24 -20.37 -19.87
CA ALA A 50 7.43 -20.05 -21.28
C ALA A 50 6.58 -18.85 -21.72
N LYS A 51 5.32 -18.79 -21.26
CA LYS A 51 4.41 -17.67 -21.56
C LYS A 51 4.86 -16.37 -20.93
N ALA A 52 5.42 -16.40 -19.71
CA ALA A 52 6.00 -15.22 -19.07
C ALA A 52 7.16 -14.65 -19.90
N VAL A 53 8.03 -15.49 -20.46
CA VAL A 53 9.11 -15.03 -21.35
C VAL A 53 8.54 -14.39 -22.63
N GLU A 54 7.57 -15.04 -23.29
CA GLU A 54 6.90 -14.48 -24.48
C GLU A 54 6.27 -13.11 -24.20
N HIS A 55 5.58 -12.96 -23.07
CA HIS A 55 4.98 -11.70 -22.66
C HIS A 55 6.03 -10.61 -22.37
N ALA A 56 7.18 -10.97 -21.80
CA ALA A 56 8.29 -10.03 -21.56
C ALA A 56 8.89 -9.53 -22.88
N GLU A 57 9.14 -10.43 -23.83
CA GLU A 57 9.62 -10.08 -25.16
C GLU A 57 8.63 -9.16 -25.90
N ASN A 58 7.34 -9.51 -25.89
CA ASN A 58 6.30 -8.67 -26.48
C ASN A 58 6.22 -7.29 -25.80
N PHE A 59 6.39 -7.21 -24.49
CA PHE A 59 6.42 -5.93 -23.78
C PHE A 59 7.59 -5.06 -24.26
N LEU A 60 8.81 -5.61 -24.28
CA LEU A 60 10.01 -4.90 -24.76
C LEU A 60 9.86 -4.44 -26.21
N TYR A 61 9.38 -5.32 -27.10
CA TYR A 61 9.11 -5.00 -28.50
C TYR A 61 8.19 -3.78 -28.63
N ASN A 62 7.09 -3.74 -27.87
CA ASN A 62 6.15 -2.63 -27.90
C ASN A 62 6.72 -1.34 -27.30
N ARG A 63 7.51 -1.42 -26.22
CA ARG A 63 8.20 -0.26 -25.64
C ARG A 63 9.25 0.32 -26.58
N ALA A 64 10.02 -0.52 -27.25
CA ALA A 64 11.03 -0.07 -28.21
C ALA A 64 10.39 0.66 -29.39
N ARG A 65 9.26 0.14 -29.91
CA ARG A 65 8.48 0.83 -30.94
C ARG A 65 7.89 2.16 -30.46
N GLN A 66 7.42 2.22 -29.22
CA GLN A 66 6.92 3.45 -28.61
C GLN A 66 8.04 4.50 -28.50
N ALA A 67 9.22 4.11 -28.01
CA ALA A 67 10.38 4.99 -27.93
C ALA A 67 10.82 5.49 -29.30
N LYS A 68 10.92 4.60 -30.31
CA LYS A 68 11.27 4.97 -31.70
C LYS A 68 10.30 5.99 -32.30
N LYS A 69 9.01 5.92 -31.96
CA LYS A 69 8.01 6.89 -32.40
C LYS A 69 8.09 8.23 -31.67
N ALA A 70 8.46 8.22 -30.40
CA ALA A 70 8.55 9.44 -29.58
C ALA A 70 9.84 10.22 -29.82
N LEU A 71 10.94 9.52 -30.13
CA LEU A 71 12.28 10.11 -30.26
C LEU A 71 12.36 11.32 -31.21
N PRO A 72 11.72 11.35 -32.40
CA PRO A 72 11.77 12.51 -33.29
C PRO A 72 11.09 13.77 -32.74
N HIS A 73 10.31 13.66 -31.66
CA HIS A 73 9.55 14.74 -31.04
C HIS A 73 10.16 15.20 -29.70
N MET A 74 11.37 14.73 -29.38
CA MET A 74 12.01 15.00 -28.09
C MET A 74 13.50 15.32 -28.27
N ASP A 75 14.01 16.26 -27.49
CA ASP A 75 15.43 16.64 -27.52
C ASP A 75 16.35 15.67 -26.75
N ARG A 76 15.78 14.56 -26.26
CA ARG A 76 16.47 13.54 -25.45
C ARG A 76 15.77 12.18 -25.57
N PRO A 77 16.44 11.08 -25.20
CA PRO A 77 15.82 9.75 -25.19
C PRO A 77 14.52 9.72 -24.40
N PRO A 78 13.42 9.19 -24.95
CA PRO A 78 12.15 9.10 -24.24
C PRO A 78 12.27 8.28 -22.95
N LEU A 79 11.82 8.84 -21.82
CA LEU A 79 11.68 8.11 -20.55
C LEU A 79 10.25 7.56 -20.44
N MET A 80 10.14 6.23 -20.25
CA MET A 80 8.85 5.57 -20.00
C MET A 80 8.79 5.11 -18.55
N VAL A 81 7.82 5.64 -17.79
CA VAL A 81 7.58 5.25 -16.40
C VAL A 81 6.31 4.39 -16.36
N ALA A 82 6.45 3.14 -15.91
CA ALA A 82 5.35 2.18 -15.79
C ALA A 82 5.20 1.74 -14.33
N PRO A 83 4.45 2.50 -13.50
CA PRO A 83 4.22 2.13 -12.11
C PRO A 83 3.18 1.00 -12.01
N TYR A 84 3.42 0.06 -11.10
CA TYR A 84 2.54 -1.06 -10.79
C TYR A 84 2.56 -1.31 -9.28
N ASP A 85 1.45 -1.77 -8.72
CA ASP A 85 1.45 -2.30 -7.36
C ASP A 85 2.35 -3.52 -7.27
N ALA A 86 3.21 -3.60 -6.25
CA ALA A 86 4.17 -4.69 -6.12
C ALA A 86 3.48 -6.06 -6.03
N GLU A 87 2.33 -6.12 -5.36
CA GLU A 87 1.53 -7.34 -5.22
C GLU A 87 0.98 -7.86 -6.56
N LEU A 88 0.97 -7.05 -7.62
CA LEU A 88 0.64 -7.55 -8.95
C LEU A 88 1.54 -8.73 -9.31
N PHE A 89 2.83 -8.66 -8.99
CA PHE A 89 3.81 -9.65 -9.39
C PHE A 89 4.02 -10.70 -8.28
N GLY A 90 3.57 -11.92 -8.52
CA GLY A 90 3.69 -13.07 -7.62
C GLY A 90 2.45 -13.36 -6.77
N HIS A 91 1.64 -12.34 -6.45
CA HIS A 91 0.40 -12.51 -5.68
C HIS A 91 -0.86 -12.53 -6.56
N TRP A 92 -1.15 -11.42 -7.25
CA TRP A 92 -2.30 -11.37 -8.18
C TRP A 92 -2.02 -12.11 -9.49
N TRP A 93 -0.83 -11.91 -10.05
CA TRP A 93 -0.31 -12.64 -11.19
C TRP A 93 0.89 -13.48 -10.76
N HIS A 94 0.68 -14.79 -10.65
CA HIS A 94 1.65 -15.71 -10.05
C HIS A 94 3.01 -15.70 -10.76
N GLU A 95 3.02 -15.70 -12.10
CA GLU A 95 4.24 -15.72 -12.90
C GLU A 95 4.87 -14.32 -13.05
N GLY A 96 4.29 -13.29 -12.42
CA GLY A 96 4.75 -11.91 -12.58
C GLY A 96 6.22 -11.69 -12.21
N ILE A 97 6.75 -12.43 -11.23
CA ILE A 97 8.18 -12.38 -10.86
C ILE A 97 9.05 -13.01 -11.97
N GLN A 98 8.64 -14.14 -12.53
CA GLN A 98 9.34 -14.76 -13.67
C GLN A 98 9.33 -13.85 -14.90
N TRP A 99 8.21 -13.15 -15.12
CA TRP A 99 8.10 -12.14 -16.16
C TRP A 99 9.07 -10.96 -15.92
N LEU A 100 9.17 -10.43 -14.70
CA LEU A 100 10.12 -9.36 -14.37
C LEU A 100 11.57 -9.80 -14.60
N GLU A 101 11.92 -11.02 -14.17
CA GLU A 101 13.25 -11.58 -14.43
C GLU A 101 13.52 -11.68 -15.93
N ALA A 102 12.60 -12.27 -16.70
CA ALA A 102 12.72 -12.41 -18.14
C ALA A 102 12.85 -11.05 -18.82
N LEU A 103 12.07 -10.05 -18.38
CA LEU A 103 12.10 -8.68 -18.88
C LEU A 103 13.49 -8.06 -18.75
N PHE A 104 14.09 -8.11 -17.55
CA PHE A 104 15.42 -7.54 -17.34
C PHE A 104 16.52 -8.31 -18.08
N ARG A 105 16.48 -9.65 -18.08
CA ARG A 105 17.46 -10.46 -18.80
C ARG A 105 17.41 -10.26 -20.31
N LYS A 106 16.20 -10.19 -20.88
CA LYS A 106 16.01 -10.00 -22.32
C LYS A 106 16.42 -8.60 -22.75
N ALA A 107 16.13 -7.58 -21.95
CA ALA A 107 16.55 -6.21 -22.26
C ALA A 107 18.07 -6.06 -22.32
N GLN A 108 18.84 -6.75 -21.47
CA GLN A 108 20.31 -6.75 -21.54
C GLN A 108 20.85 -7.30 -22.88
N GLY A 109 20.12 -8.20 -23.52
CA GLY A 109 20.47 -8.73 -24.84
C GLY A 109 20.12 -7.78 -25.99
N THR A 110 19.44 -6.66 -25.72
CA THR A 110 19.05 -5.68 -26.74
C THR A 110 19.76 -4.35 -26.52
N SER A 111 20.11 -3.64 -27.60
CA SER A 111 20.67 -2.28 -27.53
C SER A 111 19.60 -1.19 -27.65
N GLU A 112 18.31 -1.55 -27.78
CA GLU A 112 17.24 -0.60 -28.09
C GLU A 112 16.66 0.12 -26.87
N LEU A 113 16.72 -0.50 -25.69
CA LEU A 113 16.12 0.02 -24.45
C LEU A 113 17.08 -0.17 -23.29
N ASN A 114 17.11 0.82 -22.39
CA ASN A 114 17.89 0.76 -21.16
C ASN A 114 16.95 0.92 -19.95
N PHE A 115 17.17 0.10 -18.93
CA PHE A 115 16.57 0.33 -17.62
C PHE A 115 17.45 1.30 -16.84
N VAL A 116 16.83 2.35 -16.31
CA VAL A 116 17.48 3.40 -15.52
C VAL A 116 16.62 3.71 -14.31
N THR A 117 17.26 4.10 -13.22
CA THR A 117 16.56 4.75 -12.12
C THR A 117 16.22 6.19 -12.50
N LEU A 118 15.16 6.74 -11.89
CA LEU A 118 14.78 8.13 -12.11
C LEU A 118 15.90 9.11 -11.72
N ALA A 119 16.66 8.79 -10.67
CA ALA A 119 17.81 9.58 -10.24
C ALA A 119 18.96 9.57 -11.25
N GLU A 120 19.25 8.43 -11.89
CA GLU A 120 20.27 8.35 -12.95
C GLU A 120 19.86 9.19 -14.17
N TYR A 121 18.61 9.05 -14.61
CA TYR A 121 18.10 9.82 -15.74
C TYR A 121 18.13 11.33 -15.46
N GLN A 122 17.70 11.75 -14.25
CA GLN A 122 17.73 13.16 -13.83
C GLN A 122 19.16 13.73 -13.78
N ARG A 123 20.15 12.94 -13.36
CA ARG A 123 21.57 13.36 -13.36
C ARG A 123 22.12 13.53 -14.77
N GLN A 124 21.66 12.73 -15.72
CA GLN A 124 22.08 12.82 -17.12
C GLN A 124 21.40 13.97 -17.87
N TYR A 125 20.13 14.25 -17.55
CA TYR A 125 19.32 15.28 -18.21
C TYR A 125 18.75 16.25 -17.15
N THR A 126 19.54 17.26 -16.83
CA THR A 126 19.25 18.22 -15.73
C THR A 126 18.22 19.28 -16.11
N GLU A 127 18.17 19.67 -17.39
CA GLU A 127 17.20 20.65 -17.90
C GLU A 127 15.83 19.99 -18.02
N ASN A 128 14.85 20.46 -17.24
CA ASN A 128 13.49 19.93 -17.23
C ASN A 128 12.49 21.06 -17.45
N PHE A 129 11.41 20.76 -18.15
CA PHE A 129 10.30 21.69 -18.28
C PHE A 129 9.60 21.82 -16.92
N GLU A 130 9.33 23.05 -16.53
CA GLU A 130 8.49 23.32 -15.37
C GLU A 130 7.02 23.14 -15.77
N SER A 131 6.28 22.45 -14.91
CA SER A 131 4.85 22.27 -15.02
C SER A 131 4.24 22.28 -13.63
N VAL A 132 3.02 22.76 -13.52
CA VAL A 132 2.23 22.74 -12.28
C VAL A 132 1.19 21.62 -12.44
N PRO A 133 1.36 20.48 -11.76
CA PRO A 133 0.38 19.41 -11.83
C PRO A 133 -0.96 19.87 -11.24
N GLU A 134 -2.04 19.56 -11.94
CA GLU A 134 -3.39 19.72 -11.42
C GLU A 134 -3.68 18.67 -10.33
N PHE A 135 -4.65 18.98 -9.46
CA PHE A 135 -5.13 18.00 -8.49
C PHE A 135 -5.59 16.73 -9.19
N SER A 136 -4.89 15.63 -8.93
CA SER A 136 -5.12 14.37 -9.62
C SER A 136 -4.63 13.20 -8.76
N SER A 137 -5.08 12.00 -9.12
CA SER A 137 -4.56 10.75 -8.60
C SER A 137 -4.57 9.69 -9.71
N TRP A 138 -3.89 8.57 -9.48
CA TRP A 138 -4.02 7.38 -10.33
C TRP A 138 -5.23 6.49 -9.98
N GLY A 139 -6.12 6.99 -9.11
CA GLY A 139 -7.34 6.31 -8.72
C GLY A 139 -8.42 6.38 -9.79
N ASP A 140 -9.53 5.68 -9.53
CA ASP A 140 -10.72 5.69 -10.38
C ASP A 140 -11.23 7.12 -10.60
N GLY A 141 -11.44 7.48 -11.86
CA GLY A 141 -11.79 8.82 -12.29
C GLY A 141 -10.64 9.84 -12.29
N GLY A 142 -9.43 9.50 -11.86
CA GLY A 142 -8.24 10.36 -11.94
C GLY A 142 -8.14 11.46 -10.86
N TYR A 143 -9.02 11.45 -9.86
CA TYR A 143 -9.11 12.46 -8.79
C TYR A 143 -9.24 11.80 -7.41
N ALA A 144 -9.85 12.47 -6.43
CA ALA A 144 -10.00 11.94 -5.07
C ALA A 144 -11.27 11.12 -4.82
N GLY A 145 -12.07 10.78 -5.85
CA GLY A 145 -13.34 10.08 -5.67
C GLY A 145 -13.23 8.70 -5.01
N ILE A 146 -12.04 8.10 -4.94
CA ILE A 146 -11.78 6.90 -4.14
C ILE A 146 -11.80 7.19 -2.65
N TRP A 147 -11.19 8.31 -2.24
CA TRP A 147 -10.95 8.62 -0.84
C TRP A 147 -12.00 9.56 -0.24
N LEU A 148 -12.73 10.29 -1.09
CA LEU A 148 -13.74 11.27 -0.67
C LEU A 148 -15.08 11.00 -1.38
N GLU A 149 -15.90 10.17 -0.76
CA GLU A 149 -17.28 9.91 -1.16
C GLU A 149 -18.14 9.50 0.06
N LYS A 150 -19.44 9.32 -0.14
CA LYS A 150 -20.44 9.09 0.91
C LYS A 150 -20.11 7.94 1.89
N SER A 151 -19.39 6.90 1.49
CA SER A 151 -19.05 5.78 2.38
C SER A 151 -17.91 6.08 3.36
N ASN A 152 -17.10 7.10 3.07
CA ASN A 152 -15.85 7.40 3.79
C ASN A 152 -15.65 8.89 4.13
N ASP A 153 -16.54 9.79 3.72
CA ASP A 153 -16.48 11.22 4.03
C ASP A 153 -16.43 11.52 5.55
N TRP A 154 -17.11 10.70 6.35
CA TRP A 154 -17.17 10.80 7.81
C TRP A 154 -15.82 10.57 8.49
N LEU A 155 -14.82 10.01 7.81
CA LEU A 155 -13.48 9.81 8.38
C LEU A 155 -12.79 11.14 8.67
N TYR A 156 -12.90 12.08 7.73
CA TYR A 156 -12.10 13.30 7.73
C TYR A 156 -12.35 14.19 8.93
N ARG A 157 -13.60 14.31 9.40
CA ARG A 157 -13.90 15.09 10.62
C ARG A 157 -13.16 14.54 11.85
N HIS A 158 -12.94 13.22 11.93
CA HIS A 158 -12.24 12.61 13.04
C HIS A 158 -10.73 12.79 12.88
N SER A 159 -10.17 12.47 11.71
CA SER A 159 -8.73 12.62 11.46
C SER A 159 -8.26 14.08 11.59
N PHE A 160 -9.07 15.06 11.14
CA PHE A 160 -8.77 16.48 11.35
C PHE A 160 -8.80 16.87 12.83
N LYS A 161 -9.78 16.38 13.60
CA LYS A 161 -9.87 16.70 15.04
C LYS A 161 -8.72 16.08 15.84
N LEU A 162 -8.31 14.86 15.51
CA LEU A 162 -7.13 14.23 16.12
C LEU A 162 -5.85 15.03 15.81
N LEU A 163 -5.69 15.50 14.57
CA LEU A 163 -4.55 16.34 14.18
C LEU A 163 -4.53 17.65 14.97
N GLU A 164 -5.67 18.35 15.08
CA GLU A 164 -5.79 19.58 15.84
C GLU A 164 -5.36 19.41 17.30
N TYR A 165 -5.87 18.38 17.98
CA TYR A 165 -5.50 18.08 19.35
C TYR A 165 -4.05 17.63 19.49
N MET A 166 -3.50 16.91 18.52
CA MET A 166 -2.10 16.52 18.54
C MET A 166 -1.19 17.75 18.44
N MET A 167 -1.54 18.71 17.59
CA MET A 167 -0.81 19.98 17.49
C MET A 167 -0.90 20.77 18.80
N GLU A 168 -2.08 20.82 19.42
CA GLU A 168 -2.26 21.43 20.74
C GLU A 168 -1.38 20.76 21.80
N LEU A 169 -1.39 19.42 21.90
CA LEU A 169 -0.56 18.68 22.83
C LEU A 169 0.93 18.95 22.59
N ALA A 170 1.36 18.99 21.33
CA ALA A 170 2.75 19.25 20.98
C ALA A 170 3.20 20.68 21.36
N ASP A 171 2.30 21.66 21.23
CA ASP A 171 2.55 23.05 21.64
C ASP A 171 2.51 23.23 23.17
N ARG A 172 1.59 22.56 23.86
CA ARG A 172 1.42 22.59 25.32
C ARG A 172 2.57 21.91 26.05
N PHE A 173 3.11 20.83 25.46
CA PHE A 173 4.18 20.02 26.01
C PHE A 173 5.41 20.08 25.10
N PRO A 174 6.15 21.21 25.02
CA PRO A 174 7.18 21.39 24.00
C PRO A 174 8.45 20.56 24.24
N ASP A 175 8.71 20.17 25.50
CA ASP A 175 9.96 19.55 25.91
C ASP A 175 9.77 18.49 27.01
N GLU A 176 8.82 17.57 26.79
CA GLU A 176 8.60 16.45 27.71
C GLU A 176 9.61 15.33 27.46
N SER A 177 9.94 14.59 28.52
CA SER A 177 10.85 13.44 28.47
C SER A 177 10.26 12.24 29.21
N GLY A 178 10.90 11.08 29.03
CA GLY A 178 10.56 9.86 29.77
C GLY A 178 9.13 9.38 29.48
N LEU A 179 8.32 9.22 30.53
CA LEU A 179 6.99 8.63 30.41
C LEU A 179 6.02 9.51 29.62
N ARG A 180 6.04 10.83 29.83
CA ARG A 180 5.14 11.75 29.09
C ARG A 180 5.49 11.82 27.61
N GLU A 181 6.78 11.82 27.28
CA GLU A 181 7.24 11.73 25.89
C GLU A 181 6.75 10.45 25.21
N ARG A 182 6.82 9.31 25.90
CA ARG A 182 6.28 8.04 25.38
C ARG A 182 4.78 8.12 25.08
N VAL A 183 4.00 8.68 26.01
CA VAL A 183 2.55 8.89 25.83
C VAL A 183 2.26 9.79 24.62
N LEU A 184 2.98 10.89 24.49
CA LEU A 184 2.83 11.83 23.37
C LEU A 184 3.26 11.20 22.03
N ASN A 185 4.32 10.41 22.03
CA ASN A 185 4.75 9.63 20.86
C ASN A 185 3.71 8.58 20.46
N GLN A 186 3.05 7.94 21.42
CA GLN A 186 1.95 7.04 21.10
C GLN A 186 0.75 7.80 20.53
N ALA A 187 0.40 8.97 21.07
CA ALA A 187 -0.65 9.83 20.51
C ALA A 187 -0.37 10.17 19.04
N ALA A 188 0.87 10.52 18.71
CA ALA A 188 1.32 10.79 17.36
C ALA A 188 1.12 9.57 16.42
N ARG A 189 1.39 8.34 16.90
CA ARG A 189 1.13 7.12 16.12
C ARG A 189 -0.36 6.91 15.85
N GLU A 190 -1.23 7.14 16.84
CA GLU A 190 -2.68 7.01 16.63
C GLU A 190 -3.20 8.01 15.59
N VAL A 191 -2.67 9.24 15.57
CA VAL A 191 -2.98 10.23 14.53
C VAL A 191 -2.56 9.74 13.15
N LEU A 192 -1.32 9.27 12.99
CA LEU A 192 -0.84 8.75 11.71
C LEU A 192 -1.65 7.52 11.25
N LEU A 193 -1.99 6.63 12.18
CA LEU A 193 -2.83 5.47 11.89
C LEU A 193 -4.21 5.90 11.40
N SER A 194 -4.81 6.95 11.98
CA SER A 194 -6.11 7.50 11.52
C SER A 194 -6.06 8.15 10.13
N GLN A 195 -4.86 8.41 9.60
CA GLN A 195 -4.64 9.10 8.32
C GLN A 195 -4.28 8.14 7.17
N ALA A 196 -4.21 6.83 7.41
CA ALA A 196 -3.89 5.88 6.35
C ALA A 196 -4.96 5.88 5.23
N ALA A 197 -4.51 6.03 3.99
CA ALA A 197 -5.37 6.11 2.81
C ALA A 197 -6.05 4.77 2.49
N ASP A 198 -5.59 3.67 3.06
CA ASP A 198 -6.19 2.34 2.93
C ASP A 198 -7.59 2.26 3.54
N TRP A 199 -7.86 3.00 4.61
CA TRP A 199 -9.17 2.94 5.29
C TRP A 199 -10.33 3.40 4.41
N PRO A 200 -10.32 4.61 3.82
CA PRO A 200 -11.38 5.02 2.90
C PRO A 200 -11.45 4.12 1.65
N PHE A 201 -10.32 3.58 1.19
CA PHE A 201 -10.29 2.63 0.07
C PHE A 201 -11.02 1.32 0.39
N LEU A 202 -10.74 0.71 1.55
CA LEU A 202 -11.42 -0.50 2.01
C LEU A 202 -12.91 -0.27 2.23
N LEU A 203 -13.29 0.88 2.80
CA LEU A 203 -14.70 1.27 2.95
C LEU A 203 -15.41 1.37 1.59
N ARG A 204 -14.83 2.08 0.63
CA ARG A 204 -15.40 2.23 -0.72
C ARG A 204 -15.51 0.90 -1.45
N SER A 205 -14.47 0.06 -1.36
CA SER A 205 -14.45 -1.23 -2.06
C SER A 205 -15.44 -2.27 -1.50
N GLY A 206 -16.00 -2.01 -0.31
CA GLY A 206 -16.85 -2.96 0.43
C GLY A 206 -16.11 -4.19 0.95
N LYS A 207 -14.79 -4.29 0.74
CA LYS A 207 -13.95 -5.37 1.23
C LYS A 207 -13.39 -5.00 2.59
N SER A 208 -13.66 -5.82 3.61
CA SER A 208 -13.16 -5.60 4.96
C SER A 208 -13.50 -4.22 5.54
N GLY A 209 -14.65 -3.63 5.14
CA GLY A 209 -15.05 -2.30 5.59
C GLY A 209 -15.29 -2.20 7.10
N SER A 210 -15.76 -3.28 7.74
CA SER A 210 -15.89 -3.35 9.21
C SER A 210 -14.53 -3.27 9.91
N PHE A 211 -13.50 -3.91 9.34
CA PHE A 211 -12.13 -3.82 9.83
C PHE A 211 -11.60 -2.39 9.69
N ALA A 212 -11.74 -1.77 8.51
CA ALA A 212 -11.30 -0.39 8.27
C ALA A 212 -11.99 0.62 9.23
N ARG A 213 -13.30 0.49 9.42
CA ARG A 213 -14.06 1.29 10.40
C ARG A 213 -13.49 1.11 11.82
N LYS A 214 -13.30 -0.14 12.24
CA LYS A 214 -12.77 -0.46 13.57
C LYS A 214 -11.39 0.15 13.80
N GLN A 215 -10.52 0.15 12.81
CA GLN A 215 -9.18 0.72 12.95
C GLN A 215 -9.22 2.22 13.27
N ILE A 216 -10.15 2.97 12.66
CA ILE A 216 -10.31 4.40 12.92
C ILE A 216 -10.99 4.65 14.27
N GLU A 217 -12.03 3.89 14.59
CA GLU A 217 -12.70 3.98 15.91
C GLU A 217 -11.73 3.67 17.06
N ASP A 218 -10.90 2.62 16.90
CA ASP A 218 -9.85 2.28 17.86
C ASP A 218 -8.83 3.43 17.98
N ALA A 219 -8.36 4.01 16.86
CA ALA A 219 -7.40 5.12 16.87
C ALA A 219 -7.97 6.38 17.58
N VAL A 220 -9.22 6.74 17.29
CA VAL A 220 -9.92 7.86 17.94
C VAL A 220 -10.06 7.61 19.44
N THR A 221 -10.45 6.38 19.83
CA THR A 221 -10.64 6.00 21.23
C THR A 221 -9.33 6.03 22.00
N ASN A 222 -8.27 5.45 21.42
CA ASN A 222 -6.94 5.42 22.01
C ASN A 222 -6.39 6.84 22.21
N PHE A 223 -6.48 7.68 21.17
CA PHE A 223 -6.01 9.06 21.25
C PHE A 223 -6.79 9.85 22.30
N SER A 224 -8.13 9.74 22.32
CA SER A 224 -8.97 10.45 23.29
C SER A 224 -8.61 10.07 24.72
N ARG A 225 -8.36 8.78 24.98
CA ARG A 225 -7.88 8.31 26.28
C ARG A 225 -6.51 8.87 26.64
N ILE A 226 -5.57 8.93 25.70
CA ILE A 226 -4.27 9.58 25.92
C ILE A 226 -4.45 11.07 26.27
N TYR A 227 -5.29 11.76 25.52
CA TYR A 227 -5.57 13.18 25.72
C TYR A 227 -6.14 13.46 27.12
N GLU A 228 -7.12 12.66 27.55
CA GLU A 228 -7.71 12.74 28.89
C GLU A 228 -6.67 12.45 29.99
N MET A 229 -5.85 11.41 29.80
CA MET A 229 -4.76 11.04 30.71
C MET A 229 -3.75 12.19 30.88
N LEU A 230 -3.33 12.82 29.79
CA LEU A 230 -2.42 13.96 29.81
C LEU A 230 -3.06 15.18 30.48
N CYS A 231 -4.33 15.46 30.22
CA CYS A 231 -5.06 16.57 30.83
C CYS A 231 -5.28 16.38 32.33
N ALA A 232 -5.57 15.16 32.77
CA ALA A 232 -5.74 14.78 34.17
C ALA A 232 -4.41 14.55 34.89
N ASN A 233 -3.28 14.65 34.19
CA ASN A 233 -1.94 14.33 34.70
C ASN A 233 -1.85 12.92 35.32
N THR A 234 -2.57 11.97 34.75
CA THR A 234 -2.57 10.55 35.14
C THR A 234 -1.95 9.72 34.02
N VAL A 235 -0.94 8.90 34.32
CA VAL A 235 -0.34 8.02 33.30
C VAL A 235 -0.44 6.55 33.70
N GLY A 236 -1.38 5.83 33.08
CA GLY A 236 -1.52 4.39 33.19
C GLY A 236 -0.46 3.65 32.35
N THR A 237 0.58 3.14 33.00
CA THR A 237 1.74 2.50 32.36
C THR A 237 1.41 1.16 31.70
N GLU A 238 0.52 0.36 32.30
CA GLU A 238 0.16 -0.97 31.77
C GLU A 238 -0.62 -0.85 30.44
N TRP A 239 -1.63 0.01 30.41
CA TRP A 239 -2.42 0.23 29.20
C TRP A 239 -1.58 0.81 28.06
N LEU A 240 -0.74 1.81 28.36
CA LEU A 240 0.19 2.38 27.39
C LEU A 240 1.11 1.32 26.79
N THR A 241 1.68 0.44 27.63
CA THR A 241 2.60 -0.62 27.16
C THR A 241 1.89 -1.62 26.24
N LYS A 242 0.63 -1.98 26.54
CA LYS A 242 -0.18 -2.83 25.66
C LYS A 242 -0.48 -2.15 24.33
N LEU A 243 -0.80 -0.85 24.36
CA LEU A 243 -1.06 -0.06 23.16
C LEU A 243 0.21 0.08 22.31
N GLU A 244 1.35 0.45 22.90
CA GLU A 244 2.65 0.55 22.22
C GLU A 244 3.04 -0.79 21.58
N LYS A 245 2.72 -1.93 22.21
CA LYS A 245 2.97 -3.25 21.63
C LYS A 245 2.07 -3.52 20.41
N ARG A 246 0.81 -3.09 20.44
CA ARG A 246 -0.16 -3.27 19.34
C ARG A 246 0.13 -2.33 18.18
N ASN A 247 0.35 -1.05 18.47
CA ASN A 247 0.53 0.04 17.53
C ASN A 247 1.97 0.56 17.62
N ASN A 248 2.92 -0.27 17.19
CA ASN A 248 4.36 -0.07 17.37
C ASN A 248 5.08 0.58 16.17
N LEU A 249 4.34 1.03 15.15
CA LEU A 249 4.93 1.66 13.97
C LEU A 249 5.70 2.94 14.37
N PHE A 250 6.83 3.19 13.71
CA PHE A 250 7.72 4.32 14.00
C PHE A 250 8.19 4.32 15.48
N PRO A 251 9.07 3.39 15.88
CA PRO A 251 9.56 3.31 17.26
C PRO A 251 10.26 4.59 17.73
N HIS A 252 10.87 5.33 16.80
CA HIS A 252 11.60 6.58 17.06
C HIS A 252 10.82 7.83 16.66
N ILE A 253 9.49 7.75 16.53
CA ILE A 253 8.68 8.94 16.28
C ILE A 253 8.91 9.99 17.37
N ASN A 254 8.97 11.25 16.96
CA ASN A 254 9.04 12.38 17.88
C ASN A 254 7.78 13.22 17.68
N TYR A 255 6.90 13.26 18.69
CA TYR A 255 5.64 14.00 18.63
C TYR A 255 5.82 15.50 18.35
N ARG A 256 7.02 16.04 18.60
CA ARG A 256 7.34 17.46 18.36
C ARG A 256 7.27 17.85 16.88
N ILE A 257 7.23 16.90 15.93
CA ILE A 257 6.97 17.20 14.52
C ILE A 257 5.61 17.89 14.28
N PHE A 258 4.66 17.71 15.21
CA PHE A 258 3.33 18.32 15.14
C PHE A 258 3.30 19.74 15.71
N ARG A 259 4.42 20.27 16.23
CA ARG A 259 4.49 21.66 16.70
C ARG A 259 4.28 22.62 15.53
N ARG A 260 3.52 23.68 15.77
CA ARG A 260 3.35 24.73 14.77
C ARG A 260 4.69 25.43 14.56
N LYS A 261 5.11 25.59 13.30
CA LYS A 261 6.24 26.46 12.96
C LYS A 261 5.85 27.88 13.41
N ARG A 262 6.63 28.43 14.33
CA ARG A 262 6.55 29.83 14.73
C ARG A 262 7.30 30.70 13.74
#